data_AF-A0A2E8A8U6-F1
#
_entry.id   AF-A0A2E8A8U6-F1
#
_cell.length_a   1.000
_cell.length_b   1.000
_cell.length_c   1.000
_cell.angle_alpha   90.00
_cell.angle_beta   90.00
_cell.angle_gamma   90.00
#
_symmetry.space_group_name_H-M   'P 1'
#
loop_
_entity.id
_entity.type
_entity.pdbx_description
1 polymer ?
#
loop_
_entity_poly.entity_id
_entity_poly.type
_entity_poly.pdbx_seq_one_letter_code
_entity_poly.pdbx_strand_id
1 'polypeptide(L)' 'MKIIALDVHRTFAQVAILENGKIRDAGRLELEREHILKFAKRLNVEDEIVLEATVNTKAIVRLLNRGSTPQSRTSSR' A
#
# COMPACT_ATOMS: atom_id res chain seq x y z
N MET A 1 -11.55 8.48 -1.38
CA MET A 1 -10.81 7.58 -2.29
C MET A 1 -9.59 8.32 -2.80
N LYS A 2 -8.41 7.74 -2.58
CA LYS A 2 -7.17 8.20 -3.22
C LYS A 2 -6.54 7.02 -3.94
N ILE A 3 -5.91 7.29 -5.07
CA ILE A 3 -5.11 6.31 -5.80
C ILE A 3 -3.65 6.56 -5.42
N ILE A 4 -2.99 5.52 -4.93
CA ILE A 4 -1.60 5.53 -4.50
C ILE A 4 -0.82 4.72 -5.52
N ALA A 5 0.01 5.39 -6.30
CA ALA A 5 0.95 4.74 -7.20
C ALA A 5 2.29 4.51 -6.48
N LEU A 6 2.76 3.26 -6.52
CA LEU A 6 4.05 2.83 -6.00
C LEU A 6 4.90 2.35 -7.17
N ASP A 7 5.95 3.11 -7.49
CA ASP A 7 6.99 2.72 -8.44
C ASP A 7 8.15 2.08 -7.66
N VAL A 8 8.25 0.76 -7.73
CA VAL A 8 9.06 -0.05 -6.83
C VAL A 8 10.47 -0.25 -7.39
N HIS A 9 11.46 0.33 -6.70
CA HIS A 9 12.89 0.09 -6.94
C HIS A 9 13.44 -1.01 -6.02
N ARG A 10 14.78 -1.19 -6.00
CA ARG A 10 15.44 -2.24 -5.22
C ARG A 10 15.26 -2.09 -3.69
N THR A 11 15.29 -0.87 -3.16
CA THR A 11 15.25 -0.63 -1.70
C THR A 11 14.08 0.24 -1.25
N PHE A 12 13.49 1.02 -2.15
CA PHE A 12 12.37 1.92 -1.87
C PHE A 12 11.35 1.91 -3.00
N ALA A 13 10.14 2.37 -2.74
CA ALA A 13 9.16 2.75 -3.74
C ALA A 13 8.97 4.27 -3.76
N GLN A 14 8.98 4.88 -4.95
CA GLN A 14 8.52 6.26 -5.09
C GLN A 14 7.00 6.28 -5.02
N VAL A 15 6.43 7.22 -4.25
CA VAL A 15 5.00 7.29 -3.98
C VAL A 15 4.40 8.53 -4.64
N ALA A 16 3.40 8.33 -5.48
CA ALA A 16 2.53 9.41 -5.95
C ALA A 16 1.10 9.18 -5.46
N ILE A 17 0.42 10.28 -5.12
CA ILE A 17 -0.98 10.24 -4.66
C ILE A 17 -1.82 11.08 -5.60
N LEU A 18 -2.84 10.45 -6.17
CA LEU A 18 -3.93 11.11 -6.89
C LEU A 18 -5.14 11.21 -5.96
N GLU A 19 -5.55 12.44 -5.65
CA GLU A 19 -6.70 12.74 -4.81
C GLU A 19 -7.41 13.99 -5.34
N ASN A 20 -8.74 13.92 -5.47
CA ASN A 20 -9.57 15.01 -6.00
C ASN A 20 -9.07 15.57 -7.35
N GLY A 21 -8.63 14.67 -8.25
CA GLY A 21 -8.12 15.02 -9.57
C GLY A 21 -6.73 15.67 -9.58
N LYS A 22 -6.04 15.75 -8.44
CA LYS A 22 -4.70 16.33 -8.32
C LYS A 22 -3.68 15.27 -7.95
N ILE A 23 -2.56 15.28 -8.65
CA ILE A 23 -1.42 14.42 -8.37
C ILE A 23 -0.42 15.20 -7.52
N ARG A 24 0.12 14.53 -6.49
CA ARG A 24 1.26 15.05 -5.72
C ARG A 24 2.29 13.95 -5.48
N ASP A 25 3.55 14.36 -5.43
CA ASP A 25 4.62 13.55 -4.88
C ASP A 25 4.38 13.35 -3.36
N ALA A 26 4.49 12.11 -2.90
CA ALA A 26 4.34 11.72 -1.50
C ALA A 26 5.64 11.16 -0.90
N GLY A 27 6.76 11.30 -1.62
CA GLY A 27 8.09 10.88 -1.18
C GLY A 27 8.33 9.39 -1.39
N ARG A 28 9.26 8.85 -0.60
CA ARG A 28 9.70 7.45 -0.71
C ARG A 28 9.15 6.59 0.43
N LEU A 29 8.79 5.36 0.10
CA LEU A 29 8.48 4.29 1.04
C LEU A 29 9.62 3.28 1.01
N GLU A 30 10.37 3.18 2.11
CA GLU A 30 11.38 2.13 2.24
C GLU A 30 10.73 0.74 2.29
N LEU A 31 11.36 -0.26 1.66
CA LEU A 31 10.78 -1.58 1.45
C LEU A 31 11.05 -2.58 2.59
N GLU A 32 11.50 -2.12 3.75
CA GLU A 32 11.52 -2.96 4.94
C GLU A 32 10.09 -3.23 5.43
N ARG A 33 9.86 -4.45 5.88
CA ARG A 33 8.55 -4.94 6.34
C ARG A 33 7.86 -3.96 7.29
N GLU A 34 8.58 -3.40 8.25
CA GLU A 34 8.02 -2.50 9.25
C GLU A 34 7.51 -1.19 8.65
N HIS A 35 8.21 -0.63 7.67
CA HIS A 35 7.80 0.58 6.97
C HIS A 35 6.56 0.33 6.11
N ILE A 36 6.53 -0.80 5.40
CA ILE A 36 5.35 -1.20 4.61
C ILE A 36 4.13 -1.42 5.52
N LEU A 37 4.29 -2.05 6.68
CA LEU A 37 3.18 -2.24 7.63
C LEU A 37 2.70 -0.92 8.25
N LYS A 38 3.63 0.01 8.59
CA LYS A 38 3.27 1.36 9.06
C LYS A 38 2.52 2.14 7.98
N PHE A 39 2.94 2.02 6.72
CA PHE A 39 2.25 2.59 5.57
C PHE A 39 0.84 2.01 5.40
N ALA A 40 0.72 0.68 5.43
CA ALA A 40 -0.55 -0.03 5.28
C ALA A 40 -1.60 0.38 6.34
N LYS A 41 -1.16 0.66 7.58
CA LYS A 41 -2.04 1.13 8.66
C LYS A 41 -2.63 2.52 8.42
N ARG A 42 -2.08 3.31 7.50
CA ARG A 42 -2.57 4.65 7.13
C ARG A 42 -3.55 4.62 5.95
N LEU A 43 -3.77 3.45 5.37
CA LEU A 43 -4.69 3.26 4.26
C LEU A 43 -6.13 3.15 4.76
N ASN A 44 -7.04 3.72 3.99
CA ASN A 44 -8.46 3.49 4.12
C ASN A 44 -8.89 2.33 3.21
N VAL A 45 -10.03 1.72 3.52
CA VAL A 45 -10.60 0.63 2.70
C VAL A 45 -10.91 1.06 1.26
N GLU A 46 -11.22 2.34 1.05
CA GLU A 46 -11.51 2.95 -0.25
C GLU A 46 -10.24 3.47 -0.96
N ASP A 47 -9.04 3.21 -0.42
CA ASP A 47 -7.81 3.59 -1.11
C ASP A 47 -7.43 2.50 -2.11
N GLU A 48 -7.12 2.91 -3.34
CA GLU A 48 -6.62 2.00 -4.36
C GLU A 48 -5.10 2.10 -4.43
N ILE A 49 -4.43 0.96 -4.53
CA ILE A 49 -2.97 0.90 -4.67
C ILE A 49 -2.63 0.33 -6.05
N VAL A 50 -1.90 1.13 -6.82
CA VAL A 50 -1.31 0.72 -8.09
C VAL A 50 0.16 0.44 -7.84
N LEU A 51 0.62 -0.77 -8.16
CA LEU A 51 1.99 -1.19 -7.94
C LEU A 51 2.65 -1.48 -9.30
N GLU A 52 3.63 -0.66 -9.66
CA GLU A 52 4.60 -0.98 -10.71
C GLU A 52 5.80 -1.63 -10.01
N ALA A 53 6.08 -2.88 -10.35
CA ALA A 53 7.24 -3.58 -9.81
C ALA A 53 7.67 -4.70 -10.76
N THR A 54 8.95 -4.73 -11.12
CA THR A 54 9.53 -5.84 -11.89
C THR A 54 9.77 -7.08 -11.01
N VAL A 55 10.04 -6.90 -9.71
CA VAL A 55 10.29 -7.97 -8.72
C VAL A 55 9.60 -7.67 -7.39
N ASN A 56 9.44 -8.67 -6.51
CA ASN A 56 8.87 -8.55 -5.15
C ASN A 56 7.37 -8.18 -5.02
N THR A 57 6.64 -8.03 -6.12
CA THR A 57 5.19 -7.70 -6.16
C THR A 57 4.36 -8.49 -5.15
N LYS A 58 4.48 -9.83 -5.15
CA LYS A 58 3.69 -10.71 -4.26
C LYS A 58 3.96 -10.48 -2.78
N ALA A 59 5.21 -10.19 -2.40
CA ALA A 59 5.59 -9.95 -1.02
C ALA A 59 4.99 -8.63 -0.51
N ILE A 60 5.06 -7.56 -1.32
CA ILE A 60 4.52 -6.24 -0.98
C ILE A 60 2.98 -6.31 -0.87
N VAL A 61 2.30 -6.88 -1.87
CA VAL A 61 0.83 -7.03 -1.87
C VAL A 61 0.33 -7.76 -0.61
N ARG A 62 1.02 -8.83 -0.20
CA ARG A 62 0.67 -9.57 1.03
C ARG A 62 0.78 -8.72 2.30
N LEU A 63 1.72 -7.79 2.37
CA LEU A 63 1.89 -6.92 3.53
C LEU A 63 0.84 -5.80 3.54
N LEU A 64 0.54 -5.22 2.38
CA LEU A 64 -0.47 -4.17 2.23
C LEU A 64 -1.86 -4.69 2.60
N ASN A 65 -2.21 -5.91 2.19
CA ASN A 65 -3.50 -6.55 2.49
C ASN A 65 -3.66 -7.00 3.96
N ARG A 66 -2.62 -6.94 4.79
CA ARG A 66 -2.69 -7.33 6.22
C ARG A 66 -2.85 -6.13 7.16
N GLY A 67 -2.74 -4.90 6.65
CA GLY A 67 -2.95 -3.68 7.44
C GLY A 67 -4.43 -3.37 7.69
N SER A 68 -5.32 -3.93 6.88
CA SER A 68 -6.77 -3.91 7.09
C SER A 68 -7.11 -4.89 8.21
N THR A 69 -7.66 -4.37 9.31
CA THR A 69 -8.14 -5.14 10.47
C THR A 69 -8.94 -6.36 9.98
N PRO A 70 -8.71 -7.58 10.48
CA PRO A 70 -9.52 -8.72 10.11
C PRO A 70 -10.98 -8.43 10.44
N GLN A 71 -11.85 -8.35 9.44
CA GLN A 71 -13.28 -8.42 9.67
C GLN A 71 -13.51 -9.77 10.38
N SER A 72 -14.00 -9.72 11.62
CA SER A 72 -14.25 -10.88 12.44
C SER A 72 -15.04 -11.90 11.63
N ARG A 73 -14.42 -13.04 11.29
CA ARG A 73 -15.17 -14.19 10.80
C ARG A 73 -16.01 -14.67 11.97
N THR A 74 -17.25 -14.19 12.05
CA THR A 74 -18.27 -14.78 12.90
C THR A 74 -18.47 -16.21 12.41
N SER A 75 -17.81 -17.13 13.10
CA SER A 75 -18.07 -18.56 13.00
C SER A 75 -19.41 -18.83 13.67
N SER A 76 -20.50 -18.77 12.90
CA SER A 76 -21.75 -19.43 13.29
C SER A 76 -21.53 -20.93 13.13
N ARG A 77 -21.30 -21.61 14.24
CA ARG A 77 -21.65 -23.02 14.41
C ARG A 77 -23.14 -23.13 14.66
#